data_AF-A0A0X3PXF4-F1
#
_entry.id   AF-A0A0X3PXF4-F1
#
_cell.length_a   1.000
_cell.length_b   1.000
_cell.length_c   1.000
_cell.angle_alpha   90.00
_cell.angle_beta   90.00
_cell.angle_gamma   90.00
#
_symmetry.space_group_name_H-M   'P 1'
#
loop_
_entity.id
_entity.type
_entity.pdbx_description
1 polymer ?
#
loop_
_entity_poly.entity_id
_entity_poly.type
_entity_poly.pdbx_seq_one_letter_code
_entity_poly.pdbx_strand_id
1 'polypeptide(L)'
;MLMTMEEEHWRRLERMPNPERFEKVEESMENILKVVEERDRAICELERGEWVGPKEVEAVDQLGRPVTRLTEEHLEPQVAGRSSQAEDEKMWGAWTLRYLRREREKQLRAQREAARVQRFERLQAWRRRVMNISDEDTFERPQTTVAAKTT
;
A
#
# COMPACT_ATOMS: atom_id res chain seq x y z
N MET A 1 -11.56 25.74 13.88
CA MET A 1 -12.61 25.82 14.94
C MET A 1 -12.99 24.44 15.48
N LEU A 2 -13.33 23.45 14.63
CA LEU A 2 -13.64 22.10 15.14
C LEU A 2 -12.41 21.40 15.72
N MET A 3 -11.27 21.41 15.02
CA MET A 3 -10.00 20.87 15.55
C MET A 3 -9.57 21.53 16.86
N THR A 4 -9.65 22.86 16.95
CA THR A 4 -9.33 23.59 18.19
C THR A 4 -10.30 23.26 19.34
N MET A 5 -11.57 22.98 19.03
CA MET A 5 -12.56 22.58 20.03
C MET A 5 -12.32 21.15 20.53
N GLU A 6 -11.96 20.24 19.62
CA GLU A 6 -11.57 18.87 19.96
C GLU A 6 -10.34 18.85 20.88
N GLU A 7 -9.29 19.61 20.55
CA GLU A 7 -8.10 19.75 21.38
C GLU A 7 -8.41 20.28 22.79
N GLU A 8 -9.28 21.29 22.91
CA GLU A 8 -9.67 21.86 24.20
C GLU A 8 -10.52 20.89 25.04
N HIS A 9 -11.45 20.15 24.42
CA HIS A 9 -12.20 19.12 25.12
C HIS A 9 -11.30 17.95 25.54
N TRP A 10 -10.33 17.55 24.71
CA TRP A 10 -9.31 16.57 25.08
C TRP A 10 -8.48 17.04 26.28
N ARG A 11 -8.01 18.30 26.28
CA ARG A 11 -7.28 18.92 27.41
C ARG A 11 -8.10 18.92 28.69
N ARG A 12 -9.40 19.13 28.59
CA ARG A 12 -10.34 19.14 29.73
C ARG A 12 -10.84 17.75 30.12
N LEU A 13 -10.44 16.70 29.41
CA LEU A 13 -10.94 15.33 29.58
C LEU A 13 -12.47 15.24 29.45
N GLU A 14 -13.05 16.12 28.63
CA GLU A 14 -14.47 16.17 28.32
C GLU A 14 -14.75 15.54 26.96
N ARG A 15 -15.94 14.96 26.79
CA ARG A 15 -16.36 14.46 25.48
C ARG A 15 -16.83 15.62 24.61
N MET A 16 -16.41 15.62 23.35
CA MET A 16 -16.85 16.62 22.38
C MET A 16 -18.39 16.56 22.19
N PRO A 17 -19.08 17.71 22.20
CA PRO A 17 -20.55 17.75 22.19
C PRO A 17 -21.19 17.26 20.88
N ASN A 18 -20.47 17.24 19.76
CA ASN A 18 -20.95 16.65 18.50
C ASN A 18 -19.76 16.26 17.58
N PRO A 19 -19.18 15.06 17.73
CA PRO A 19 -18.03 14.61 16.96
C PRO A 19 -18.37 14.33 15.49
N GLU A 20 -19.60 13.91 15.16
CA GLU A 20 -20.02 13.62 13.78
C GLU A 20 -19.90 14.83 12.85
N ARG A 21 -19.91 16.05 13.40
CA ARG A 21 -19.69 17.27 12.61
C ARG A 21 -18.32 17.32 11.96
N PHE A 22 -17.31 16.67 12.57
CA PHE A 22 -15.98 16.61 12.03
C PHE A 22 -15.98 15.80 10.73
N GLU A 23 -16.45 14.56 10.80
CA GLU A 23 -16.57 13.63 9.65
C GLU A 23 -17.38 14.26 8.50
N LYS A 24 -18.53 14.90 8.80
CA LYS A 24 -19.38 15.53 7.77
C LYS A 24 -18.70 16.70 7.07
N VAL A 25 -17.90 17.48 7.80
CA VAL A 25 -17.17 18.61 7.22
C VAL A 25 -15.99 18.11 6.38
N GLU A 26 -15.29 17.08 6.83
CA GLU A 26 -14.22 16.43 6.06
C GLU A 26 -14.76 15.86 4.75
N GLU A 27 -15.84 15.08 4.80
CA GLU A 27 -16.49 14.52 3.62
C GLU A 27 -16.93 15.63 2.64
N SER A 28 -17.54 16.71 3.17
CA SER A 28 -17.93 17.85 2.34
C SER A 28 -16.73 18.55 1.70
N MET A 29 -15.60 18.66 2.40
CA MET A 29 -14.39 19.28 1.87
C MET A 29 -13.76 18.42 0.77
N GLU A 30 -13.66 17.11 0.97
CA GLU A 30 -13.20 16.16 -0.04
C GLU A 30 -14.08 16.19 -1.29
N ASN A 31 -15.40 16.27 -1.12
CA ASN A 31 -16.33 16.35 -2.23
C ASN A 31 -16.16 17.64 -3.03
N ILE A 32 -15.93 18.77 -2.37
CA ILE A 32 -15.63 20.04 -3.05
C ILE A 32 -14.32 19.92 -3.83
N LEU A 33 -13.26 19.36 -3.23
CA LEU A 33 -11.98 19.15 -3.91
C LEU A 33 -12.13 18.27 -5.15
N LYS A 34 -12.85 17.15 -5.06
CA LYS A 34 -13.13 16.27 -6.20
C LYS A 34 -13.82 17.02 -7.35
N VAL A 35 -14.84 17.83 -7.05
CA VAL A 35 -15.56 18.62 -8.08
C VAL A 35 -14.64 19.66 -8.73
N VAL A 36 -13.77 20.30 -7.95
CA VAL A 36 -12.79 21.26 -8.48
C VAL A 36 -11.78 20.53 -9.39
N GLU A 37 -11.23 19.41 -8.94
CA GLU A 37 -10.31 18.60 -9.73
C GLU A 37 -10.93 18.12 -11.04
N GLU A 38 -12.18 17.65 -11.03
CA GLU A 38 -12.89 17.22 -12.23
C GLU A 38 -13.04 18.36 -13.25
N ARG A 39 -13.37 19.57 -12.77
CA ARG A 39 -13.51 20.75 -13.62
C ARG A 39 -12.18 21.18 -14.21
N ASP A 40 -11.15 21.24 -13.38
CA ASP A 40 -9.81 21.63 -13.82
C ASP A 40 -9.28 20.63 -14.85
N ARG A 41 -9.49 19.33 -14.62
CA ARG A 41 -9.14 18.27 -15.58
C ARG A 41 -9.85 18.46 -16.90
N ALA A 42 -11.17 18.65 -16.89
CA ALA A 42 -11.95 18.87 -18.10
C ALA A 42 -11.47 20.11 -18.88
N ILE A 43 -11.17 21.21 -18.19
CA ILE A 43 -10.65 22.44 -18.83
C ILE A 43 -9.28 22.17 -19.48
N CYS A 44 -8.34 21.56 -18.75
CA CYS A 44 -7.01 21.26 -19.28
C CYS A 44 -7.06 20.30 -20.48
N GLU A 45 -7.90 19.27 -20.42
CA GLU A 45 -8.07 18.31 -21.51
C GLU A 45 -8.66 18.98 -22.77
N LEU A 46 -9.61 19.92 -22.61
CA LEU A 46 -10.18 20.65 -23.75
C LEU A 46 -9.20 21.66 -24.37
N GLU A 47 -8.44 22.37 -23.54
CA GLU A 47 -7.54 23.43 -24.02
C GLU A 47 -6.21 22.90 -24.55
N ARG A 48 -5.62 21.92 -23.85
CA ARG A 48 -4.26 21.42 -24.11
C ARG A 48 -4.23 19.99 -24.62
N GLY A 49 -5.35 19.26 -24.55
CA GLY A 49 -5.42 17.84 -24.87
C GLY A 49 -4.89 16.92 -23.76
N GLU A 50 -4.33 17.47 -22.68
CA GLU A 50 -3.68 16.72 -21.62
C GLU A 50 -3.85 17.39 -20.24
N TRP A 51 -3.87 16.58 -19.19
CA TRP A 51 -3.82 17.05 -17.80
C TRP A 51 -2.43 17.57 -17.42
N VAL A 52 -2.39 18.75 -16.79
CA VAL A 52 -1.17 19.48 -16.43
C VAL A 52 -0.61 19.09 -15.05
N GLY A 53 -1.39 18.37 -14.22
CA GLY A 53 -0.95 17.96 -12.89
C GLY A 53 0.10 16.84 -12.87
N PRO A 54 0.57 16.46 -11.67
CA PRO A 54 1.57 15.42 -11.52
C PRO A 54 1.08 14.11 -12.13
N LYS A 55 1.91 13.50 -12.97
CA LYS A 55 1.62 12.23 -13.64
C LYS A 55 2.33 11.08 -12.91
N GLU A 56 1.70 9.92 -12.87
CA GLU A 56 2.36 8.70 -12.40
C GLU A 56 3.28 8.17 -13.50
N VAL A 57 4.54 7.96 -13.16
CA VAL A 57 5.58 7.40 -14.02
C VAL A 57 6.09 6.11 -13.40
N GLU A 58 6.25 5.08 -14.22
CA GLU A 58 6.90 3.84 -13.80
C GLU A 58 8.39 4.09 -13.60
N ALA A 59 8.85 3.92 -12.36
CA ALA A 59 10.23 4.09 -11.96
C ALA A 59 10.75 2.82 -11.27
N VAL A 60 12.04 2.85 -10.93
CA VAL A 60 12.70 1.75 -10.21
C VAL A 60 13.27 2.29 -8.90
N ASP A 61 12.99 1.59 -7.80
CA ASP A 61 13.57 1.87 -6.48
C ASP A 61 15.03 1.46 -6.40
N GLN A 62 15.79 1.97 -5.41
CA GLN A 62 17.21 1.68 -5.10
C GLN A 62 17.57 0.19 -4.90
N LEU A 63 16.58 -0.70 -4.86
CA LEU A 63 16.77 -2.15 -4.85
C LEU A 63 16.43 -2.85 -6.18
N GLY A 64 16.07 -2.12 -7.23
CA GLY A 64 15.68 -2.65 -8.54
C GLY A 64 14.21 -3.06 -8.64
N ARG A 65 13.35 -2.62 -7.72
CA ARG A 65 11.93 -2.96 -7.70
C ARG A 65 11.12 -1.93 -8.50
N PRO A 66 10.08 -2.34 -9.26
CA PRO A 66 9.20 -1.40 -9.93
C PRO A 66 8.40 -0.61 -8.88
N VAL A 67 8.39 0.72 -9.01
CA VAL A 67 7.65 1.64 -8.15
C VAL A 67 7.03 2.73 -9.03
N THR A 68 5.76 3.04 -8.80
CA THR A 68 5.12 4.22 -9.40
C THR A 68 5.58 5.46 -8.64
N ARG A 69 6.15 6.44 -9.35
CA ARG A 69 6.55 7.73 -8.79
C ARG A 69 5.75 8.84 -9.46
N LEU A 70 5.49 9.92 -8.73
CA LEU A 70 4.88 11.12 -9.30
C LEU A 70 5.96 11.97 -9.97
N THR A 71 5.62 12.64 -11.07
CA THR A 71 6.49 13.63 -11.69
C THR A 71 6.67 14.83 -10.77
N GLU A 72 7.91 15.26 -10.59
CA GLU A 72 8.29 16.45 -9.83
C GLU A 72 8.82 17.54 -10.77
N GLU A 73 8.69 18.80 -10.37
CA GLU A 73 9.28 19.92 -11.08
C GLU A 73 10.76 20.06 -10.70
N HIS A 74 11.63 20.13 -11.70
CA HIS A 74 13.06 20.30 -11.50
C HIS A 74 13.54 21.58 -12.19
N LEU A 75 14.44 22.32 -11.53
CA LEU A 75 15.04 23.54 -12.09
C LEU A 75 15.83 23.25 -13.37
N GLU A 76 16.48 22.09 -13.41
CA GLU A 76 17.32 21.67 -14.52
C GLU A 76 16.78 20.39 -15.14
N PRO A 77 16.90 20.23 -16.47
CA PRO A 77 16.45 19.02 -17.13
C PRO A 77 17.25 17.80 -16.66
N GLN A 78 16.59 16.64 -16.67
CA GLN A 78 17.24 15.36 -16.44
C GLN A 78 18.06 14.99 -17.69
N VAL A 79 19.32 15.43 -17.74
CA VAL A 79 20.23 15.17 -18.85
C VAL A 79 20.97 13.86 -18.64
N ALA A 80 21.25 13.15 -19.73
CA ALA A 80 21.98 11.91 -19.67
C ALA A 80 23.41 12.08 -19.13
N GLY A 81 23.80 11.25 -18.14
CA GLY A 81 25.12 11.30 -17.49
C GLY A 81 25.25 12.24 -16.28
N ARG A 82 24.19 12.97 -15.89
CA ARG A 82 24.13 13.68 -14.61
C ARG A 82 23.78 12.72 -13.47
N SER A 83 24.08 13.08 -12.23
CA SER A 83 23.93 12.26 -11.00
C SER A 83 22.69 11.36 -10.96
N SER A 84 21.54 11.86 -11.41
CA SER A 84 20.28 11.10 -11.44
C SER A 84 20.35 9.81 -12.28
N GLN A 85 20.94 9.82 -13.47
CA GLN A 85 21.09 8.58 -14.27
C GLN A 85 22.20 7.68 -13.74
N ALA A 86 23.26 8.25 -13.18
CA ALA A 86 24.32 7.48 -12.56
C ALA A 86 23.84 6.70 -11.32
N GLU A 87 22.76 7.15 -10.68
CA GLU A 87 22.06 6.40 -9.64
C GLU A 87 21.25 5.26 -10.24
N ASP A 88 20.49 5.51 -11.31
CA ASP A 88 19.69 4.50 -12.03
C ASP A 88 20.55 3.40 -12.71
N GLU A 89 21.78 3.69 -13.11
CA GLU A 89 22.69 2.70 -13.71
C GLU A 89 23.29 1.75 -12.65
N LYS A 90 23.53 2.23 -11.43
CA LYS A 90 24.04 1.41 -10.30
C LYS A 90 23.03 0.35 -9.85
N MET A 91 21.79 0.48 -10.28
CA MET A 91 20.66 -0.37 -9.93
C MET A 91 20.73 -1.78 -10.50
N TRP A 92 21.39 -1.94 -11.65
CA TRP A 92 21.34 -3.17 -12.45
C TRP A 92 22.56 -4.06 -12.20
N GLY A 93 22.93 -4.23 -10.93
CA GLY A 93 24.02 -5.10 -10.51
C GLY A 93 23.65 -6.59 -10.43
N ALA A 94 24.65 -7.47 -10.49
CA ALA A 94 24.43 -8.91 -10.31
C ALA A 94 23.82 -9.28 -8.94
N TRP A 95 24.08 -8.45 -7.92
CA TRP A 95 23.51 -8.62 -6.59
C TRP A 95 22.01 -8.28 -6.55
N THR A 96 21.56 -7.21 -7.19
CA THR A 96 20.14 -6.81 -7.19
C THR A 96 19.28 -7.86 -7.89
N LEU A 97 19.75 -8.45 -9.00
CA LEU A 97 19.05 -9.57 -9.64
C LEU A 97 18.92 -10.81 -8.74
N ARG A 98 19.98 -11.17 -8.00
CA ARG A 98 19.93 -12.27 -7.02
C ARG A 98 18.97 -11.96 -5.89
N TYR A 99 18.93 -10.71 -5.45
CA TYR A 99 18.00 -10.23 -4.43
C TYR A 99 16.55 -10.37 -4.91
N LEU A 100 16.19 -9.76 -6.04
CA LEU A 100 14.84 -9.81 -6.63
C LEU A 100 14.36 -11.25 -6.86
N ARG A 101 15.26 -12.14 -7.31
CA ARG A 101 14.96 -13.57 -7.41
C ARG A 101 14.57 -14.19 -6.07
N ARG A 102 15.36 -13.95 -5.01
CA ARG A 102 15.07 -14.47 -3.66
C ARG A 102 13.77 -13.89 -3.11
N GLU A 103 13.46 -12.64 -3.39
CA GLU A 103 12.20 -12.01 -2.98
C GLU A 103 11.01 -12.70 -3.63
N ARG A 104 11.08 -12.93 -4.94
CA ARG A 104 10.06 -13.66 -5.70
C ARG A 104 9.88 -15.08 -5.15
N GLU A 105 10.97 -15.79 -4.88
CA GLU A 105 10.91 -17.13 -4.28
C GLU A 105 10.23 -17.11 -2.90
N LYS A 106 10.53 -16.09 -2.07
CA LYS A 106 9.88 -15.90 -0.76
C LYS A 106 8.38 -15.64 -0.90
N GLN A 107 7.98 -14.75 -1.81
CA GLN A 107 6.57 -14.46 -2.08
C GLN A 107 5.81 -15.71 -2.55
N LEU A 108 6.40 -16.50 -3.44
CA LEU A 108 5.80 -17.75 -3.91
C LEU A 108 5.64 -18.79 -2.78
N ARG A 109 6.61 -18.90 -1.87
CA ARG A 109 6.50 -19.78 -0.69
C ARG A 109 5.35 -19.32 0.22
N ALA A 110 5.28 -18.03 0.51
CA ALA A 110 4.21 -17.45 1.34
C ALA A 110 2.83 -17.66 0.70
N GLN A 111 2.69 -17.44 -0.61
CA GLN A 111 1.43 -17.69 -1.33
C GLN A 111 1.01 -19.17 -1.27
N ARG A 112 1.97 -20.11 -1.42
CA ARG A 112 1.71 -21.55 -1.30
C ARG A 112 1.27 -21.94 0.12
N GLU A 113 1.90 -21.38 1.12
CA GLU A 113 1.55 -21.60 2.53
C GLU A 113 0.16 -21.04 2.84
N ALA A 114 -0.14 -19.81 2.44
CA ALA A 114 -1.46 -19.20 2.60
C ALA A 114 -2.55 -20.03 1.91
N ALA A 115 -2.32 -20.48 0.67
CA ALA A 115 -3.25 -21.34 -0.03
C ALA A 115 -3.44 -22.70 0.66
N ARG A 116 -2.39 -23.28 1.25
CA ARG A 116 -2.47 -24.53 2.03
C ARG A 116 -3.32 -24.32 3.29
N VAL A 117 -3.09 -23.24 4.03
CA VAL A 117 -3.84 -22.88 5.24
C VAL A 117 -5.31 -22.64 4.90
N GLN A 118 -5.61 -21.85 3.88
CA GLN A 118 -6.99 -21.59 3.45
C GLN A 118 -7.71 -22.88 3.02
N ARG A 119 -7.04 -23.79 2.30
CA ARG A 119 -7.61 -25.10 1.95
C ARG A 119 -7.90 -25.93 3.20
N PHE A 120 -6.97 -25.97 4.15
CA PHE A 120 -7.15 -26.68 5.40
C PHE A 120 -8.31 -26.10 6.22
N GLU A 121 -8.39 -24.78 6.36
CA GLU A 121 -9.46 -24.08 7.08
C GLU A 121 -10.82 -24.30 6.42
N ARG A 122 -10.92 -24.23 5.09
CA ARG A 122 -12.16 -24.54 4.36
C ARG A 122 -12.59 -25.99 4.57
N LEU A 123 -11.66 -26.93 4.48
CA LEU A 123 -11.94 -28.35 4.73
C LEU A 123 -12.36 -28.60 6.18
N GLN A 124 -11.70 -27.95 7.15
CA GLN A 124 -12.05 -28.03 8.56
C GLN A 124 -13.44 -27.44 8.83
N ALA A 125 -13.75 -26.26 8.28
CA ALA A 125 -15.07 -25.64 8.39
C ALA A 125 -16.17 -26.52 7.76
N TRP A 126 -15.89 -27.13 6.60
CA TRP A 126 -16.80 -28.10 5.97
C TRP A 126 -16.98 -29.34 6.84
N ARG A 127 -15.90 -29.94 7.36
CA ARG A 127 -15.95 -31.10 8.26
C ARG A 127 -16.75 -30.80 9.53
N ARG A 128 -16.51 -29.65 10.18
CA ARG A 128 -17.28 -29.20 11.36
C ARG A 128 -18.77 -29.09 11.03
N ARG A 129 -19.11 -28.53 9.87
CA ARG A 129 -20.51 -28.32 9.44
C ARG A 129 -21.22 -29.62 9.08
N VAL A 130 -20.54 -30.57 8.44
CA VAL A 130 -21.16 -31.80 7.92
C VAL A 130 -21.09 -32.95 8.92
N MET A 131 -20.01 -33.06 9.69
CA MET A 131 -19.71 -34.23 10.52
C MET A 131 -19.82 -33.97 12.03
N ASN A 132 -20.15 -32.75 12.50
CA ASN A 132 -20.25 -32.36 13.92
C ASN A 132 -19.04 -32.81 14.79
N ILE A 133 -17.85 -32.89 14.20
CA ILE A 133 -16.63 -33.34 14.89
C ILE A 133 -16.20 -32.27 15.90
N SER A 134 -16.11 -32.64 17.18
CA SER A 134 -15.62 -31.78 18.26
C SER A 134 -14.11 -31.53 18.15
N ASP A 135 -13.65 -30.41 18.72
CA ASP A 135 -12.27 -29.93 18.60
C ASP A 135 -11.20 -30.90 19.17
N GLU A 136 -11.61 -31.91 19.95
CA GLU A 136 -10.71 -32.89 20.59
C GLU A 136 -10.09 -33.91 19.62
N ASP A 137 -10.64 -34.09 18.41
CA ASP A 137 -10.10 -35.00 17.39
C ASP A 137 -9.12 -34.33 16.41
N THR A 138 -8.75 -33.07 16.65
CA THR A 138 -7.93 -32.30 15.71
C THR A 138 -6.47 -32.76 15.71
N PHE A 139 -6.11 -33.54 14.69
CA PHE A 139 -4.74 -33.88 14.34
C PHE A 139 -3.89 -32.59 14.32
N GLU A 140 -2.84 -32.55 15.14
CA GLU A 140 -1.97 -31.40 15.33
C GLU A 140 -1.59 -30.78 13.97
N ARG A 141 -1.73 -29.45 13.84
CA ARG A 141 -1.17 -28.75 12.69
C ARG A 141 0.32 -29.15 12.63
N PRO A 142 0.83 -29.70 11.51
CA PRO A 142 2.26 -29.97 11.42
C PRO A 142 2.95 -28.62 11.64
N GLN A 143 3.69 -28.50 12.73
CA GLN A 143 4.35 -27.26 13.08
C GLN A 143 5.19 -26.83 11.89
N THR A 144 4.95 -25.62 11.40
CA THR A 144 5.84 -25.02 10.42
C THR A 144 7.20 -25.00 11.11
N THR A 145 8.18 -25.72 10.56
CA THR A 145 9.57 -25.60 10.98
C THR A 145 10.02 -24.19 10.59
N VAL A 146 9.67 -23.21 11.41
CA VAL A 146 10.27 -21.89 11.39
C VAL A 146 11.72 -22.14 11.74
N ALA A 147 12.56 -22.21 10.72
CA ALA A 147 13.99 -22.30 10.90
C ALA A 147 14.41 -21.14 11.81
N ALA A 148 14.70 -21.47 13.06
CA ALA A 148 15.31 -20.57 14.02
C ALA A 148 16.60 -20.07 13.36
N LYS A 149 16.58 -18.81 12.91
CA LYS A 149 17.79 -18.13 12.46
C LYS A 149 18.62 -17.90 13.71
N THR A 150 19.59 -18.78 13.93
CA THR A 150 20.72 -18.52 14.80
C THR A 150 21.44 -17.28 14.31
N THR A 151 21.71 -16.40 15.26
CA THR A 151 22.69 -15.31 15.30
C THR A 151 23.82 -15.39 14.28
#